data_AF-A0A485KTJ7-F1
#
_entry.id   AF-A0A485KTJ7-F1
#
_cell.length_a   1.000
_cell.length_b   1.000
_cell.length_c   1.000
_cell.angle_alpha   90.00
_cell.angle_beta   90.00
_cell.angle_gamma   90.00
#
_symmetry.space_group_name_H-M   'P 1'
#
loop_
_entity.id
_entity.type
_entity.pdbx_description
1 polymer ?
#
loop_
_entity_poly.entity_id
_entity_poly.type
_entity_poly.pdbx_seq_one_letter_code
_entity_poly.pdbx_strand_id
1 'polypeptide(L)'
;MSIFDFDANMYMEGLQALLTKQTLHDIVVDGLKSPMLYAMFWGYVVGGFPVFVLNVHKANVLVHLPTSFAIVFSLAVFAFSWLFLLDSVGQQVFYVLGASVGAFCTHLHFEIIELIRGHVQATSSKDKDD
;
A
#
# COMPACT_ATOMS: atom_id res chain seq x y z
N MET A 1 -22.44 -35.02 -32.38
CA MET A 1 -21.28 -34.21 -31.95
C MET A 1 -21.78 -32.79 -31.83
N SER A 2 -21.92 -32.28 -30.61
CA SER A 2 -22.72 -31.09 -30.32
C SER A 2 -21.92 -29.81 -30.59
N ILE A 3 -22.60 -28.76 -31.08
CA ILE A 3 -22.02 -27.44 -31.40
C ILE A 3 -21.34 -26.79 -30.18
N PHE A 4 -21.64 -27.25 -28.96
CA PHE A 4 -21.06 -26.76 -27.71
C PHE A 4 -19.61 -27.22 -27.45
N ASP A 5 -19.16 -28.36 -28.01
CA ASP A 5 -17.76 -28.83 -27.85
C ASP A 5 -16.77 -28.01 -28.70
N PHE A 6 -17.26 -27.39 -29.79
CA PHE A 6 -16.42 -26.60 -30.69
C PHE A 6 -16.03 -25.25 -30.10
N ASP A 7 -16.90 -24.65 -29.29
CA ASP A 7 -16.68 -23.34 -28.67
C ASP A 7 -15.65 -23.43 -27.53
N ALA A 8 -15.78 -24.42 -26.65
CA ALA A 8 -14.88 -24.59 -25.50
C ALA A 8 -13.42 -24.87 -25.92
N ASN A 9 -13.22 -25.68 -26.96
CA ASN A 9 -11.87 -25.95 -27.48
C ASN A 9 -11.25 -24.68 -28.09
N MET A 10 -12.04 -23.84 -28.76
CA MET A 10 -11.53 -22.60 -29.36
C MET A 10 -11.16 -21.55 -28.28
N TYR A 11 -11.92 -21.47 -27.19
CA TYR A 11 -11.54 -20.65 -26.03
C TYR A 11 -10.29 -21.17 -25.32
N MET A 12 -10.17 -22.50 -25.17
CA MET A 12 -9.00 -23.12 -24.54
C MET A 12 -7.74 -22.96 -25.39
N GLU A 13 -7.84 -23.10 -26.72
CA GLU A 13 -6.73 -22.82 -27.64
C GLU A 13 -6.37 -21.33 -27.67
N GLY A 14 -7.36 -20.43 -27.61
CA GLY A 14 -7.12 -18.99 -27.51
C GLY A 14 -6.46 -18.59 -26.19
N LEU A 15 -6.91 -19.17 -25.07
CA LEU A 15 -6.33 -18.98 -23.74
C LEU A 15 -4.92 -19.56 -23.66
N GLN A 16 -4.70 -20.75 -24.26
CA GLN A 16 -3.40 -21.39 -24.34
C GLN A 16 -2.46 -20.61 -25.26
N ALA A 17 -2.93 -20.06 -26.37
CA ALA A 17 -2.15 -19.17 -27.23
C ALA A 17 -1.78 -17.85 -26.53
N LEU A 18 -2.68 -17.27 -25.73
CA LEU A 18 -2.39 -16.11 -24.87
C LEU A 18 -1.35 -16.43 -23.79
N LEU A 19 -1.50 -17.57 -23.10
CA LEU A 19 -0.56 -18.08 -22.09
C LEU A 19 0.81 -18.47 -22.66
N THR A 20 0.86 -18.95 -23.91
CA THR A 20 2.12 -19.37 -24.56
C THR A 20 2.88 -18.18 -25.14
N LYS A 21 2.19 -17.06 -25.44
CA LYS A 21 2.80 -15.87 -26.02
C LYS A 21 3.27 -14.84 -24.98
N GLN A 22 2.71 -14.87 -23.77
CA GLN A 22 3.14 -14.00 -22.67
C GLN A 22 4.15 -14.72 -21.77
N THR A 23 5.41 -14.35 -21.88
CA THR A 23 6.46 -14.77 -20.96
C THR A 23 6.09 -14.28 -19.54
N LEU A 24 6.33 -15.07 -18.48
CA LEU A 24 6.14 -14.61 -17.08
C LEU A 24 6.80 -13.25 -16.82
N HIS A 25 7.93 -12.99 -17.49
CA HIS A 25 8.61 -11.71 -17.49
C HIS A 25 7.72 -10.56 -18.02
N ASP A 26 6.98 -10.76 -19.10
CA ASP A 26 6.10 -9.73 -19.67
C ASP A 26 4.86 -9.51 -18.80
N ILE A 27 4.30 -10.59 -18.20
CA ILE A 27 3.22 -10.46 -17.21
C ILE A 27 3.69 -9.70 -15.97
N VAL A 28 4.93 -9.95 -15.50
CA VAL A 28 5.52 -9.26 -14.35
C VAL A 28 5.90 -7.81 -14.70
N VAL A 29 6.42 -7.54 -15.89
CA VAL A 29 6.84 -6.20 -16.33
C VAL A 29 5.65 -5.31 -16.68
N ASP A 30 4.66 -5.84 -17.40
CA ASP A 30 3.40 -5.13 -17.67
C ASP A 30 2.55 -5.03 -16.39
N GLY A 31 2.63 -6.03 -15.52
CA GLY A 31 2.10 -5.99 -14.15
C GLY A 31 2.77 -4.91 -13.30
N LEU A 32 4.09 -4.72 -13.41
CA LEU A 32 4.84 -3.67 -12.68
C LEU A 32 4.50 -2.26 -13.18
N LYS A 33 4.22 -2.13 -14.48
CA LYS A 33 3.72 -0.88 -15.09
C LYS A 33 2.20 -0.74 -14.97
N SER A 34 1.54 -1.68 -14.29
CA SER A 34 0.08 -1.69 -14.20
C SER A 34 -0.43 -0.51 -13.39
N PRO A 35 -1.50 0.15 -13.84
CA PRO A 35 -2.25 1.13 -13.05
C PRO A 35 -2.66 0.59 -11.67
N MET A 36 -2.83 -0.73 -11.53
CA MET A 36 -3.14 -1.37 -10.24
C MET A 36 -1.98 -1.30 -9.25
N LEU A 37 -0.74 -1.48 -9.73
CA LEU A 37 0.45 -1.38 -8.89
C LEU A 37 0.69 0.07 -8.46
N TYR A 38 0.48 1.02 -9.37
CA TYR A 38 0.50 2.45 -9.04
C TYR A 38 -0.56 2.81 -8.00
N ALA A 39 -1.80 2.35 -8.18
CA ALA A 39 -2.88 2.53 -7.21
C ALA A 39 -2.51 1.93 -5.85
N MET A 40 -1.89 0.75 -5.81
CA MET A 40 -1.43 0.14 -4.57
C MET A 40 -0.37 0.98 -3.86
N PHE A 41 0.67 1.43 -4.58
CA PHE A 41 1.70 2.30 -4.00
C PHE A 41 1.13 3.65 -3.54
N TRP A 42 0.23 4.23 -4.31
CA TRP A 42 -0.42 5.48 -3.95
C TRP A 42 -1.28 5.32 -2.70
N GLY A 43 -2.06 4.24 -2.62
CA GLY A 43 -2.81 3.85 -1.44
C GLY A 43 -1.89 3.74 -0.23
N TYR A 44 -0.78 3.02 -0.37
CA TYR A 44 0.22 2.85 0.69
C TYR A 44 0.70 4.17 1.29
N VAL A 45 1.06 5.13 0.44
CA VAL A 45 1.50 6.46 0.89
C VAL A 45 0.37 7.20 1.61
N VAL A 46 -0.83 7.21 1.02
CA VAL A 46 -1.99 7.91 1.60
C VAL A 46 -2.42 7.31 2.94
N GLY A 47 -2.38 5.99 3.09
CA GLY A 47 -2.72 5.30 4.33
C GLY A 47 -1.63 5.42 5.41
N GLY A 48 -0.36 5.42 5.02
CA GLY A 48 0.77 5.59 5.96
C GLY A 48 0.93 7.02 6.48
N PHE A 49 0.64 8.02 5.65
CA PHE A 49 0.81 9.44 6.00
C PHE A 49 0.13 9.89 7.31
N PRO A 50 -1.17 9.62 7.57
CA PRO A 50 -1.80 10.04 8.82
C PRO A 50 -1.16 9.38 10.03
N VAL A 51 -0.81 8.09 9.94
CA VAL A 51 -0.14 7.36 11.01
C VAL A 51 1.25 7.94 11.29
N PHE A 52 2.00 8.27 10.24
CA PHE A 52 3.30 8.92 10.36
C PHE A 52 3.19 10.26 11.07
N VAL A 53 2.30 11.14 10.61
CA VAL A 53 2.15 12.48 11.19
C VAL A 53 1.71 12.40 12.66
N LEU A 54 0.79 11.51 13.01
CA LEU A 54 0.34 11.30 14.39
C LEU A 54 1.49 10.85 15.30
N ASN A 55 2.34 9.91 14.84
CA ASN A 55 3.48 9.44 15.62
C ASN A 55 4.59 10.50 15.75
N VAL A 56 4.83 11.28 14.71
CA VAL A 56 5.80 12.39 14.76
C VAL A 56 5.28 13.54 15.64
N HIS A 57 3.97 13.77 15.67
CA HIS A 57 3.34 14.70 16.61
C HIS A 57 3.46 14.21 18.06
N LYS A 58 3.26 12.90 18.33
CA LYS A 58 3.53 12.27 19.64
C LYS A 58 4.98 12.47 20.08
N ALA A 59 5.94 12.46 19.15
CA ALA A 59 7.35 12.74 19.43
C ALA A 59 7.67 14.24 19.65
N ASN A 60 6.66 15.12 19.68
CA ASN A 60 6.76 16.56 19.88
C ASN A 60 7.56 17.31 18.79
N VAL A 61 7.68 16.73 17.59
CA VAL A 61 8.44 17.32 16.47
C VAL A 61 7.56 18.26 15.63
N LEU A 62 6.24 18.01 15.54
CA LEU A 62 5.28 18.82 14.78
C LEU A 62 4.30 19.58 15.68
N VAL A 63 4.80 20.29 16.70
CA VAL A 63 3.98 20.98 17.73
C VAL A 63 2.95 21.96 17.14
N HIS A 64 3.23 22.55 15.98
CA HIS A 64 2.37 23.54 15.33
C HIS A 64 1.32 22.97 14.38
N LEU A 65 1.35 21.67 14.08
CA LEU A 65 0.38 21.05 13.18
C LEU A 65 -0.71 20.37 14.00
N PRO A 66 -1.99 20.79 13.89
CA PRO A 66 -3.07 20.09 14.56
C PRO A 66 -3.23 18.69 13.97
N THR A 67 -3.35 17.68 14.82
CA THR A 67 -3.54 16.27 14.42
C THR A 67 -4.75 16.07 13.52
N SER A 68 -5.79 16.89 13.69
CA SER A 68 -6.98 16.91 12.84
C SER A 68 -6.66 17.25 11.39
N PHE A 69 -5.66 18.10 11.11
CA PHE A 69 -5.26 18.41 9.75
C PHE A 69 -4.77 17.17 9.01
N ALA A 70 -3.94 16.33 9.65
CA ALA A 70 -3.41 15.12 9.04
C ALA A 70 -4.53 14.13 8.65
N ILE A 71 -5.51 13.94 9.54
CA ILE A 71 -6.65 13.05 9.31
C ILE A 71 -7.54 13.59 8.20
N VAL A 72 -7.91 14.88 8.27
CA VAL A 72 -8.80 15.53 7.29
C VAL A 72 -8.13 15.58 5.90
N PHE A 73 -6.85 15.93 5.84
CA PHE A 73 -6.08 15.94 4.60
C PHE A 73 -5.99 14.55 3.98
N SER A 74 -5.69 13.52 4.78
CA SER A 74 -5.59 12.14 4.27
C SER A 74 -6.94 11.62 3.77
N LEU A 75 -8.03 11.92 4.47
CA LEU A 75 -9.40 11.62 4.01
C LEU A 75 -9.73 12.35 2.71
N ALA A 76 -9.37 13.62 2.59
CA ALA A 76 -9.62 14.41 1.39
C ALA A 76 -8.84 13.85 0.18
N VAL A 77 -7.55 13.53 0.36
CA VAL A 77 -6.72 12.91 -0.68
C VAL A 77 -7.23 11.52 -1.04
N PHE A 78 -7.68 10.75 -0.05
CA PHE A 78 -8.26 9.43 -0.28
C PHE A 78 -9.55 9.50 -1.10
N ALA A 79 -10.49 10.36 -0.69
CA ALA A 79 -11.76 10.55 -1.39
C ALA A 79 -11.54 11.13 -2.80
N PHE A 80 -10.62 12.08 -2.95
CA PHE A 80 -10.26 12.62 -4.27
C PHE A 80 -9.69 11.54 -5.18
N SER A 81 -8.77 10.72 -4.66
CA SER A 81 -8.18 9.62 -5.43
C SER A 81 -9.23 8.59 -5.83
N TRP A 82 -10.13 8.24 -4.90
CA TRP A 82 -11.22 7.31 -5.15
C TRP A 82 -12.19 7.78 -6.23
N LEU A 83 -12.53 9.06 -6.23
CA LEU A 83 -13.54 9.62 -7.14
C LEU A 83 -12.99 10.01 -8.52
N PHE A 84 -11.71 10.37 -8.62
CA PHE A 84 -11.16 11.01 -9.83
C PHE A 84 -9.93 10.33 -10.42
N LEU A 85 -9.22 9.47 -9.67
CA LEU A 85 -7.96 8.85 -10.14
C LEU A 85 -8.07 7.34 -10.40
N LEU A 86 -9.14 6.69 -9.91
CA LEU A 86 -9.30 5.23 -10.00
C LEU A 86 -10.46 4.88 -10.94
N ASP A 87 -10.12 4.49 -12.16
CA ASP A 87 -11.10 4.25 -13.24
C ASP A 87 -11.65 2.82 -13.28
N SER A 88 -11.07 1.90 -12.51
CA SER A 88 -11.48 0.49 -12.49
C SER A 88 -11.59 -0.08 -11.08
N VAL A 89 -12.46 -1.07 -10.92
CA VAL A 89 -12.67 -1.79 -9.64
C VAL A 89 -11.36 -2.43 -9.16
N GLY A 90 -10.53 -2.95 -10.09
CA GLY A 90 -9.22 -3.50 -9.72
C GLY A 90 -8.31 -2.45 -9.07
N GLN A 91 -8.19 -1.27 -9.66
CA GLN A 91 -7.38 -0.18 -9.08
C GLN A 91 -7.92 0.26 -7.71
N GLN A 92 -9.24 0.30 -7.54
CA GLN A 92 -9.88 0.62 -6.25
C GLN A 92 -9.53 -0.41 -5.15
N VAL A 93 -9.61 -1.70 -5.47
CA VAL A 93 -9.24 -2.78 -4.53
C VAL A 93 -7.77 -2.68 -4.15
N PHE A 94 -6.88 -2.54 -5.14
CA PHE A 94 -5.45 -2.41 -4.89
C PHE A 94 -5.09 -1.13 -4.12
N TYR A 95 -5.81 -0.03 -4.35
CA TYR A 95 -5.67 1.22 -3.59
C TYR A 95 -6.03 1.05 -2.12
N VAL A 96 -7.16 0.42 -1.80
CA VAL A 96 -7.59 0.16 -0.41
C VAL A 96 -6.64 -0.80 0.29
N LEU A 97 -6.22 -1.86 -0.39
CA LEU A 97 -5.21 -2.79 0.13
C LEU A 97 -3.90 -2.07 0.41
N GLY A 98 -3.43 -1.25 -0.54
CA GLY A 98 -2.29 -0.38 -0.38
C GLY A 98 -2.40 0.48 0.87
N ALA A 99 -3.50 1.22 1.02
CA ALA A 99 -3.73 2.11 2.18
C ALA A 99 -3.73 1.36 3.51
N SER A 100 -4.36 0.19 3.55
CA SER A 100 -4.41 -0.65 4.75
C SER A 100 -3.03 -1.15 5.15
N VAL A 101 -2.27 -1.67 4.18
CA VAL A 101 -0.89 -2.14 4.38
C VAL A 101 0.03 -0.98 4.76
N GLY A 102 -0.09 0.18 4.12
CA GLY A 102 0.69 1.38 4.43
C GLY A 102 0.49 1.88 5.85
N ALA A 103 -0.76 1.97 6.31
CA ALA A 103 -1.09 2.34 7.68
C ALA A 103 -0.50 1.34 8.69
N PHE A 104 -0.68 0.04 8.44
CA PHE A 104 -0.18 -1.03 9.31
C PHE A 104 1.36 -1.05 9.38
N CYS A 105 2.04 -1.04 8.22
CA CYS A 105 3.50 -1.04 8.17
C CYS A 105 4.10 0.20 8.85
N THR A 106 3.50 1.36 8.63
CA THR A 106 3.95 2.60 9.27
C THR A 106 3.81 2.52 10.78
N HIS A 107 2.66 2.03 11.27
CA HIS A 107 2.44 1.83 12.70
C HIS A 107 3.50 0.91 13.32
N LEU A 108 3.74 -0.25 12.68
CA LEU A 108 4.70 -1.25 13.15
C LEU A 108 6.15 -0.72 13.14
N HIS A 109 6.54 0.06 12.13
CA HIS A 109 7.87 0.69 12.11
C HIS A 109 8.07 1.64 13.29
N PHE A 110 7.06 2.41 13.68
CA PHE A 110 7.16 3.29 14.86
C PHE A 110 7.22 2.50 16.17
N GLU A 111 6.46 1.42 16.31
CA GLU A 111 6.55 0.56 17.50
C GLU A 111 7.95 -0.06 17.66
N ILE A 112 8.53 -0.55 16.56
CA ILE A 112 9.90 -1.08 16.56
C ILE A 112 10.90 0.02 16.96
N ILE A 113 10.77 1.22 16.42
CA ILE A 113 11.65 2.35 16.76
C ILE A 113 11.51 2.72 18.24
N GLU A 114 10.29 2.75 18.79
CA GLU A 114 10.05 3.04 20.21
C GLU A 114 10.66 1.96 21.12
N LEU A 115 10.54 0.68 20.73
CA LEU A 115 11.15 -0.46 21.43
C LEU A 115 12.68 -0.41 21.42
N ILE A 116 13.29 -0.14 20.26
CA ILE A 116 14.74 0.02 20.12
C ILE A 116 15.23 1.21 20.95
N ARG A 117 14.53 2.35 20.88
CA ARG A 117 14.88 3.54 21.67
C ARG A 117 14.85 3.26 23.17
N GLY A 118 13.84 2.53 23.65
CA GLY A 118 13.75 2.12 25.05
C GLY A 118 14.93 1.24 25.47
N HIS A 119 15.33 0.27 24.64
CA HIS A 119 16.49 -0.58 24.90
C HIS A 119 17.81 0.20 24.93
N VAL A 120 18.01 1.12 23.99
CA VAL A 120 19.22 1.97 23.94
C VAL A 120 19.29 2.88 25.17
N GLN A 121 18.17 3.50 25.56
CA GLN A 121 18.12 4.34 26.75
C GLN A 121 18.39 3.56 28.03
N ALA A 122 17.77 2.39 28.21
CA ALA A 122 17.96 1.54 29.38
C ALA A 122 19.43 1.05 29.51
N THR A 123 20.07 0.74 28.39
CA THR A 123 21.48 0.34 28.36
C THR A 123 22.40 1.51 28.66
N SER A 124 22.11 2.70 28.12
CA SER A 124 22.91 3.90 28.34
C SER A 124 22.80 4.46 29.77
N SER A 125 21.68 4.27 30.46
CA SER A 125 21.54 4.67 31.87
C SER A 125 22.32 3.76 32.82
N LYS A 126 22.47 2.48 32.48
CA LYS A 126 23.21 1.51 33.30
C LYS A 126 24.73 1.73 33.27
N ASP A 127 25.23 2.33 32.18
CA ASP A 127 26.64 2.67 31.96
C ASP A 127 27.06 4.01 32.62
N LYS A 128 26.10 4.77 33.19
CA LYS A 128 26.37 6.06 33.88
C LYS A 128 26.27 5.98 35.41
N ASP A 129 25.79 4.85 35.94
CA ASP A 129 25.66 4.59 37.38
C ASP A 129 26.80 3.69 37.92
N ASP A 130 27.74 3.28 37.05
CA ASP A 130 29.05 2.67 37.41
C ASP A 130 30.18 3.71 37.31
#